data_AF-A0A519RHI0-F1
#
_entry.id   AF-A0A519RHI0-F1
#
_cell.length_a   1.000
_cell.length_b   1.000
_cell.length_c   1.000
_cell.angle_alpha   90.00
_cell.angle_beta   90.00
_cell.angle_gamma   90.00
#
_symmetry.space_group_name_H-M   'P 1'
#
loop_
_entity.id
_entity.type
_entity.pdbx_description
1 polymer ?
#
loop_
_entity_poly.entity_id
_entity_poly.type
_entity_poly.pdbx_seq_one_letter_code
_entity_poly.pdbx_strand_id
1 'polypeptide(L)'
;MNYLSVENISKSFGERTLFKDISFGINKDQKIAFIAKNGSGKTSIMKIINGEDESDTGQVVVRKDIKMSFLSQDNNLQEELTIEESIFASDNETLKVIQEYERALENPEDEEAYQKAFDKMDQHNAWDFETQFKQILFKLKLEDFKLKVK
;
A
#
# COMPACT_ATOMS: atom_id res chain seq x y z
N MET A 1 -6.44 -16.09 13.77
CA MET A 1 -7.54 -15.15 13.45
C MET A 1 -7.56 -14.98 11.94
N ASN A 2 -8.64 -15.35 11.26
CA ASN A 2 -8.71 -15.29 9.80
C ASN A 2 -8.97 -13.85 9.32
N TYR A 3 -8.21 -13.38 8.33
CA TYR A 3 -8.34 -12.05 7.73
C TYR A 3 -9.05 -12.09 6.38
N LEU A 4 -8.76 -13.13 5.59
CA LEU A 4 -9.25 -13.28 4.24
C LEU A 4 -9.51 -14.75 3.93
N SER A 5 -10.66 -15.06 3.36
CA SER A 5 -10.98 -16.36 2.77
C SER A 5 -11.16 -16.22 1.27
N VAL A 6 -10.50 -17.08 0.51
CA VAL A 6 -10.79 -17.33 -0.90
C VAL A 6 -11.52 -18.66 -0.99
N GLU A 7 -12.69 -18.67 -1.61
CA GLU A 7 -13.58 -19.83 -1.66
C GLU A 7 -13.94 -20.15 -3.11
N ASN A 8 -13.42 -21.27 -3.61
CA ASN A 8 -13.73 -21.86 -4.92
C ASN A 8 -13.62 -20.90 -6.11
N ILE A 9 -12.61 -20.03 -6.12
CA ILE A 9 -12.42 -19.10 -7.22
C ILE A 9 -11.86 -19.81 -8.46
N SER A 10 -12.44 -19.47 -9.61
CA SER A 10 -11.96 -19.88 -10.93
C SER A 10 -11.87 -18.66 -11.84
N LYS A 11 -10.98 -18.69 -12.83
CA LYS A 11 -10.87 -17.64 -13.84
C LYS A 11 -10.43 -18.21 -15.18
N SER A 12 -11.13 -17.81 -16.23
CA SER A 12 -10.83 -18.12 -17.62
C SER A 12 -10.84 -16.85 -18.47
N PHE A 13 -10.00 -16.82 -19.50
CA PHE A 13 -10.02 -15.78 -20.53
C PHE A 13 -10.29 -16.45 -21.88
N GLY A 14 -11.51 -16.25 -22.40
CA GLY A 14 -11.99 -17.02 -23.54
C GLY A 14 -11.98 -18.52 -23.23
N GLU A 15 -11.34 -19.30 -24.09
CA GLU A 15 -11.21 -20.76 -23.91
C GLU A 15 -10.11 -21.17 -22.94
N ARG A 16 -9.25 -20.23 -22.50
CA ARG A 16 -8.12 -20.53 -21.63
C ARG A 16 -8.49 -20.39 -20.16
N THR A 17 -8.58 -21.52 -19.46
CA THR A 17 -8.63 -21.53 -18.00
C THR A 17 -7.26 -21.20 -17.40
N LEU A 18 -7.19 -20.18 -16.53
CA LEU A 18 -5.97 -19.85 -15.81
C LEU A 18 -5.82 -20.67 -14.53
N PHE A 19 -6.93 -20.79 -13.78
CA PHE A 19 -7.02 -21.59 -12.58
C PHE A 19 -8.47 -21.96 -12.29
N LYS A 20 -8.66 -23.02 -11.50
CA LYS A 20 -9.97 -23.58 -11.17
C LYS A 20 -10.03 -23.99 -9.71
N ASP A 21 -11.16 -23.72 -9.06
CA ASP A 21 -11.53 -24.19 -7.72
C ASP A 21 -10.50 -23.88 -6.62
N ILE A 22 -9.83 -22.73 -6.70
CA ILE A 22 -8.84 -22.32 -5.69
C ILE A 22 -9.56 -21.91 -4.40
N SER A 23 -9.14 -22.49 -3.27
CA SER A 23 -9.59 -22.11 -1.93
C SER A 23 -8.43 -22.04 -0.96
N PHE A 24 -8.33 -20.96 -0.19
CA PHE A 24 -7.35 -20.80 0.90
C PHE A 24 -7.76 -19.68 1.84
N GLY A 25 -7.17 -19.66 3.05
CA GLY A 25 -7.35 -18.58 4.02
C GLY A 25 -6.03 -17.91 4.36
N ILE A 26 -6.09 -16.64 4.74
CA ILE A 26 -4.96 -15.87 5.25
C ILE A 26 -5.26 -15.49 6.69
N ASN A 27 -4.52 -16.05 7.64
CA ASN A 27 -4.63 -15.64 9.04
C ASN A 27 -3.71 -14.46 9.37
N LYS A 28 -4.04 -13.77 10.45
CA LYS A 28 -3.17 -12.81 11.12
C LYS A 28 -1.74 -13.35 11.22
N ASP A 29 -0.79 -12.49 10.88
CA ASP A 29 0.66 -12.72 10.90
C ASP A 29 1.18 -13.79 9.91
N GLN A 30 0.30 -14.37 9.07
CA GLN A 30 0.74 -15.27 8.00
C GLN A 30 1.28 -14.51 6.80
N LYS A 31 2.40 -15.00 6.27
CA LYS A 31 2.98 -14.58 4.99
C LYS A 31 2.77 -15.71 3.99
N ILE A 32 2.21 -15.39 2.84
CA ILE A 32 1.89 -16.35 1.78
C ILE A 32 2.56 -15.90 0.48
N ALA A 33 3.05 -16.87 -0.30
CA ALA A 33 3.63 -16.64 -1.61
C ALA A 33 2.95 -17.53 -2.66
N PHE A 34 2.63 -16.96 -3.81
CA PHE A 34 2.15 -17.72 -4.96
C PHE A 34 3.32 -18.12 -5.86
N ILE A 35 3.59 -19.42 -5.95
CA ILE A 35 4.67 -19.97 -6.77
C ILE A 35 4.06 -20.71 -7.96
N ALA A 36 4.22 -20.15 -9.16
CA ALA A 36 3.74 -20.75 -10.41
C ALA A 36 4.51 -20.17 -11.60
N LYS A 37 4.38 -20.78 -12.78
CA LYS A 37 4.95 -20.24 -14.04
C LYS A 37 4.29 -18.90 -14.43
N ASN A 38 4.92 -18.16 -15.32
CA ASN A 38 4.33 -16.95 -15.89
C ASN A 38 3.09 -17.31 -16.73
N GLY A 39 2.05 -16.49 -16.64
CA GLY A 39 0.77 -16.76 -17.31
C GLY A 39 -0.11 -17.82 -16.64
N SER A 40 0.22 -18.29 -15.43
CA SER A 40 -0.61 -19.21 -14.64
C SER A 40 -1.65 -18.51 -13.75
N GLY A 41 -1.87 -17.19 -13.92
CA GLY A 41 -2.92 -16.46 -13.21
C GLY A 41 -2.56 -15.89 -11.83
N LYS A 42 -1.29 -15.86 -11.41
CA LYS A 42 -0.86 -15.26 -10.13
C LYS A 42 -1.34 -13.81 -9.98
N THR A 43 -1.07 -12.97 -10.98
CA THR A 43 -1.51 -11.58 -10.99
C THR A 43 -3.03 -11.48 -10.99
N SER A 44 -3.73 -12.38 -11.69
CA SER A 44 -5.20 -12.44 -11.69
C SER A 44 -5.76 -12.77 -10.31
N ILE A 45 -5.18 -13.73 -9.58
CA ILE A 45 -5.57 -14.04 -8.19
C ILE A 45 -5.39 -12.81 -7.29
N MET A 46 -4.26 -12.11 -7.41
CA MET A 46 -4.00 -10.90 -6.61
C MET A 46 -4.99 -9.77 -6.93
N LYS A 47 -5.32 -9.57 -8.21
CA LYS A 47 -6.33 -8.58 -8.64
C LYS A 47 -7.73 -8.93 -8.14
N ILE A 48 -8.12 -10.21 -8.18
CA ILE A 48 -9.40 -10.68 -7.63
C ILE A 48 -9.46 -10.47 -6.12
N ILE A 49 -8.38 -10.75 -5.39
CA ILE A 49 -8.28 -10.46 -3.95
C ILE A 49 -8.41 -8.96 -3.67
N ASN A 50 -7.82 -8.12 -4.51
CA ASN A 50 -7.88 -6.67 -4.36
C ASN A 50 -9.20 -6.05 -4.87
N GLY A 51 -10.10 -6.84 -5.47
CA GLY A 51 -11.34 -6.37 -6.08
C GLY A 51 -11.17 -5.62 -7.40
N GLU A 52 -10.00 -5.72 -8.05
CA GLU A 52 -9.72 -5.12 -9.37
C GLU A 52 -10.19 -6.00 -10.54
N ASP A 53 -10.49 -7.26 -10.28
CA ASP A 53 -11.00 -8.23 -11.25
C ASP A 53 -12.00 -9.15 -10.54
N GLU A 54 -12.92 -9.75 -11.30
CA GLU A 54 -13.94 -10.65 -10.75
C GLU A 54 -13.55 -12.11 -11.03
N SER A 55 -13.85 -13.03 -10.11
CA SER A 55 -13.76 -14.46 -10.39
C SER A 55 -14.99 -14.94 -11.15
N ASP A 56 -14.83 -15.94 -12.03
CA ASP A 56 -15.96 -16.53 -12.76
C ASP A 56 -16.86 -17.36 -11.83
N THR A 57 -16.28 -17.90 -10.76
CA THR A 57 -16.96 -18.67 -9.71
C THR A 57 -16.40 -18.30 -8.36
N GLY A 58 -17.11 -18.67 -7.29
CA GLY A 58 -16.61 -18.50 -5.93
C GLY A 58 -16.61 -17.05 -5.47
N GLN A 59 -15.89 -16.78 -4.37
CA GLN A 59 -15.85 -15.46 -3.75
C GLN A 59 -14.58 -15.23 -2.92
N VAL A 60 -14.29 -13.96 -2.67
CA VAL A 60 -13.30 -13.52 -1.69
C VAL A 60 -14.03 -12.82 -0.55
N VAL A 61 -13.83 -13.31 0.67
CA VAL A 61 -14.41 -12.75 1.90
C VAL A 61 -13.31 -12.12 2.73
N VAL A 62 -13.37 -10.80 2.87
CA VAL A 62 -12.44 -10.02 3.70
C VAL A 62 -13.14 -9.63 5.00
N ARG A 63 -12.44 -9.74 6.12
CA ARG A 63 -12.97 -9.30 7.42
C ARG A 63 -13.17 -7.77 7.43
N LYS A 64 -14.30 -7.30 7.98
CA LYS A 64 -14.76 -5.89 7.93
C LYS A 64 -13.72 -4.83 8.33
N ASP A 65 -12.86 -5.12 9.30
CA ASP A 65 -11.90 -4.14 9.84
C ASP A 65 -10.50 -4.25 9.22
N ILE A 66 -10.36 -4.95 8.09
CA ILE A 66 -9.09 -5.09 7.38
C ILE A 66 -9.03 -4.08 6.24
N LYS A 67 -8.04 -3.18 6.30
CA LYS A 67 -7.66 -2.35 5.15
C LYS A 67 -6.74 -3.16 4.24
N MET A 68 -7.19 -3.37 3.00
CA MET A 68 -6.39 -3.98 1.95
C MET A 68 -5.56 -2.92 1.23
N SER A 69 -4.36 -3.28 0.79
CA SER A 69 -3.51 -2.46 -0.08
C SER A 69 -2.76 -3.36 -1.03
N PHE A 70 -2.63 -2.94 -2.27
CA PHE A 70 -2.03 -3.73 -3.35
C PHE A 70 -0.94 -2.92 -4.04
N LEU A 71 0.23 -3.54 -4.15
CA LEU A 71 1.34 -3.01 -4.92
C LEU A 71 1.34 -3.72 -6.28
N SER A 72 0.93 -3.00 -7.32
CA SER A 72 0.87 -3.51 -8.69
C SER A 72 2.28 -3.76 -9.27
N GLN A 73 2.36 -4.62 -10.28
CA GLN A 73 3.60 -4.81 -11.05
C GLN A 73 3.88 -3.62 -11.96
N ASP A 74 2.83 -3.02 -12.54
CA ASP A 74 2.92 -1.79 -13.30
C ASP A 74 2.89 -0.62 -12.33
N ASN A 75 3.99 0.12 -12.24
CA ASN A 75 4.08 1.29 -11.39
C ASN A 75 3.42 2.48 -12.08
N ASN A 76 2.37 3.03 -11.48
CA ASN A 76 1.76 4.29 -11.93
C ASN A 76 2.37 5.48 -11.17
N LEU A 77 3.70 5.57 -11.18
CA LEU A 77 4.42 6.66 -10.53
C LEU A 77 4.48 7.87 -11.48
N GLN A 78 4.31 9.07 -10.94
CA GLN A 78 4.40 10.30 -11.70
C GLN A 78 5.87 10.70 -11.82
N GLU A 79 6.47 10.50 -12.99
CA GLU A 79 7.91 10.76 -13.23
C GLU A 79 8.35 12.20 -12.96
N GLU A 80 7.41 13.15 -13.03
CA GLU A 80 7.69 14.57 -12.78
C GLU A 80 7.84 14.89 -11.29
N LEU A 81 7.26 14.07 -10.41
CA LEU A 81 7.34 14.25 -8.97
C LEU A 81 8.70 13.81 -8.45
N THR A 82 9.13 14.48 -7.39
CA THR A 82 10.20 14.02 -6.54
C THR A 82 9.78 12.78 -5.74
N ILE A 83 10.75 12.05 -5.20
CA ILE A 83 10.50 10.92 -4.29
C ILE A 83 9.62 11.37 -3.12
N GLU A 84 9.93 12.53 -2.53
CA GLU A 84 9.17 13.12 -1.44
C GLU A 84 7.71 13.41 -1.83
N GLU A 85 7.50 14.13 -2.94
CA GLU A 85 6.16 14.45 -3.44
C GLU A 85 5.36 13.20 -3.75
N SER A 86 5.99 12.16 -4.30
CA SER A 86 5.33 10.90 -4.62
C SER A 86 4.85 10.17 -3.37
N ILE A 87 5.60 10.25 -2.27
CA ILE A 87 5.22 9.64 -0.99
C ILE A 87 4.07 10.41 -0.35
N PHE A 88 4.18 11.74 -0.30
CA PHE A 88 3.14 12.59 0.28
C PHE A 88 1.87 12.70 -0.57
N ALA A 89 1.92 12.33 -1.86
CA ALA A 89 0.75 12.19 -2.71
C ALA A 89 -0.17 11.02 -2.29
N SER A 90 0.25 10.16 -1.35
CA SER A 90 -0.57 9.05 -0.88
C SER A 90 -1.74 9.49 0.02
N ASP A 91 -2.79 8.65 0.10
CA ASP A 91 -3.94 8.87 0.98
C ASP A 91 -3.68 8.49 2.45
N ASN A 92 -2.43 8.37 2.86
CA ASN A 92 -2.07 8.05 4.24
C ASN A 92 -2.19 9.31 5.12
N GLU A 93 -3.09 9.27 6.10
CA GLU A 93 -3.34 10.38 7.03
C GLU A 93 -2.11 10.77 7.84
N THR A 94 -1.32 9.80 8.32
CA THR A 94 -0.08 10.06 9.06
C THR A 94 0.95 10.78 8.19
N LEU A 95 1.06 10.43 6.90
CA LEU A 95 1.94 11.16 5.97
C LEU A 95 1.48 12.60 5.73
N LYS A 96 0.17 12.86 5.70
CA LYS A 96 -0.36 14.24 5.61
C LYS A 96 -0.01 15.05 6.86
N VAL A 97 -0.10 14.45 8.05
CA VAL A 97 0.31 15.08 9.32
C VAL A 97 1.81 15.42 9.31
N ILE A 98 2.65 14.49 8.84
CA ILE A 98 4.10 14.73 8.69
C ILE A 98 4.36 15.90 7.72
N GLN A 99 3.68 15.93 6.57
CA GLN A 99 3.83 17.01 5.60
C GLN A 99 3.41 18.37 6.16
N GLU A 100 2.31 18.43 6.94
CA GLU A 100 1.89 19.65 7.61
C GLU A 100 2.95 20.16 8.60
N TYR A 101 3.56 19.25 9.36
CA TYR A 101 4.65 19.58 10.27
C TYR A 101 5.90 20.08 9.54
N GLU A 102 6.32 19.41 8.46
CA GLU A 102 7.47 19.85 7.65
C GLU A 102 7.25 21.25 7.07
N ARG A 103 6.04 21.56 6.60
CA ARG A 103 5.69 22.92 6.12
C ARG A 103 5.71 23.97 7.23
N ALA A 104 5.29 23.61 8.44
CA ALA A 104 5.33 24.53 9.57
C ALA A 104 6.78 24.87 9.97
N LEU A 105 7.72 23.93 9.82
CA LEU A 105 9.15 24.17 10.04
C LEU A 105 9.77 25.17 9.07
N GLU A 106 9.22 25.31 7.86
CA GLU A 106 9.69 26.29 6.87
C GLU A 106 9.34 27.74 7.26
N ASN A 107 8.35 27.94 8.14
CA ASN A 107 7.88 29.27 8.60
C ASN A 107 7.84 29.33 10.14
N PRO A 108 9.01 29.29 10.81
CA PRO A 108 9.08 29.16 12.27
C PRO A 108 8.56 30.37 13.04
N GLU A 109 8.27 31.49 12.37
CA GLU A 109 7.67 32.69 12.98
C GLU A 109 6.17 32.51 13.26
N ASP A 110 5.51 31.55 12.61
CA ASP A 110 4.13 31.17 12.88
C ASP A 110 4.09 30.10 13.99
N GLU A 111 4.27 30.56 15.23
CA GLU A 111 4.27 29.70 16.43
C GLU A 111 2.96 28.92 16.59
N GLU A 112 1.82 29.50 16.19
CA GLU A 112 0.51 28.84 16.28
C GLU A 112 0.42 27.66 15.30
N ALA A 113 0.82 27.86 14.04
CA ALA A 113 0.85 26.79 13.06
C ALA A 113 1.83 25.68 13.45
N TYR A 114 3.01 26.04 13.96
CA TYR A 114 3.99 25.08 14.45
C TYR A 114 3.44 24.23 15.61
N GLN A 115 2.91 24.87 16.66
CA GLN A 115 2.39 24.16 17.83
C GLN A 115 1.25 23.23 17.44
N LYS A 116 0.35 23.69 16.56
CA LYS A 116 -0.76 22.88 16.07
C LYS A 116 -0.28 21.65 15.28
N ALA A 117 0.74 21.79 14.44
CA ALA A 117 1.29 20.68 13.68
C ALA A 117 2.06 19.70 14.60
N PHE A 118 2.80 20.22 15.58
CA PHE A 118 3.47 19.43 16.61
C PHE A 118 2.46 18.56 17.40
N ASP A 119 1.37 19.16 17.89
CA ASP A 119 0.34 18.43 18.64
C ASP A 119 -0.32 17.33 17.79
N LYS A 120 -0.50 17.56 16.49
CA LYS A 120 -0.99 16.53 15.57
C LYS A 120 0.00 15.38 15.39
N MET A 121 1.30 15.66 15.32
CA MET A 121 2.33 14.62 15.24
C MET A 121 2.25 13.68 16.44
N ASP A 122 2.11 14.24 17.65
CA ASP A 122 1.92 13.45 18.88
C ASP A 122 0.63 12.63 18.85
N GLN A 123 -0.50 13.25 18.52
CA GLN A 123 -1.81 12.58 18.51
C GLN A 123 -1.86 11.38 17.56
N HIS A 124 -1.16 11.45 16.43
CA HIS A 124 -1.12 10.39 15.42
C HIS A 124 0.05 9.41 15.60
N ASN A 125 0.87 9.55 16.66
CA ASN A 125 2.15 8.83 16.82
C ASN A 125 3.02 8.92 15.56
N ALA A 126 3.02 10.09 14.91
CA ALA A 126 3.63 10.28 13.60
C ALA A 126 5.17 10.29 13.66
N TRP A 127 5.77 10.58 14.81
CA TRP A 127 7.23 10.56 15.01
C TRP A 127 7.85 9.18 14.76
N ASP A 128 7.23 8.13 15.30
CA ASP A 128 7.68 6.75 15.10
C ASP A 128 7.52 6.34 13.64
N PHE A 129 6.40 6.73 13.03
CA PHE A 129 6.13 6.48 11.63
C PHE A 129 7.16 7.17 10.72
N GLU A 130 7.41 8.47 10.93
CA GLU A 130 8.39 9.26 10.19
C GLU A 130 9.80 8.64 10.29
N THR A 131 10.18 8.22 11.49
CA THR A 131 11.47 7.56 11.73
C THR A 131 11.57 6.23 10.96
N GLN A 132 10.55 5.38 11.05
CA GLN A 132 10.53 4.09 10.34
C GLN A 132 10.55 4.29 8.82
N PHE A 133 9.77 5.25 8.34
CA PHE A 133 9.68 5.63 6.94
C PHE A 133 11.04 6.08 6.40
N LYS A 134 11.71 7.03 7.07
CA LYS A 134 13.05 7.50 6.68
C LYS A 134 14.10 6.38 6.72
N GLN A 135 14.02 5.47 7.70
CA GLN A 135 14.88 4.29 7.76
C GLN A 135 14.67 3.32 6.60
N ILE A 136 13.43 3.13 6.15
CA ILE A 136 13.13 2.28 4.98
C ILE A 136 13.74 2.90 3.72
N LEU A 137 13.54 4.21 3.50
CA LEU A 137 14.11 4.91 2.34
C LEU A 137 15.64 4.82 2.33
N PHE A 138 16.27 5.05 3.48
CA PHE A 138 17.71 4.93 3.63
C PHE A 138 18.22 3.51 3.31
N LYS A 139 17.54 2.47 3.80
CA LYS A 139 17.87 1.06 3.47
C LYS A 139 17.72 0.75 1.99
N LEU A 140 16.79 1.43 1.31
CA LEU A 140 16.60 1.36 -0.13
C LEU A 140 17.59 2.24 -0.92
N LYS A 141 18.52 2.93 -0.22
CA LYS A 141 19.50 3.87 -0.79
C LYS A 141 18.88 5.07 -1.50
N LEU A 142 17.70 5.46 -1.05
CA LEU A 142 17.08 6.72 -1.43
C LEU A 142 17.50 7.74 -0.37
N GLU A 143 18.55 8.52 -0.64
CA GLU A 143 19.13 9.47 0.33
C GLU A 143 18.77 10.92 0.01
N ASP A 144 18.57 11.24 -1.27
CA ASP A 144 18.11 12.55 -1.74
C ASP A 144 16.65 12.46 -2.19
N PHE A 145 15.75 12.96 -1.34
CA PHE A 145 14.31 12.89 -1.60
C PHE A 145 13.81 13.93 -2.62
N LYS A 146 14.66 14.90 -3.00
CA LYS A 146 14.36 15.91 -4.01
C LYS A 146 14.67 15.41 -5.43
N LEU A 147 15.22 14.20 -5.57
CA LEU A 147 15.37 13.56 -6.88
C LEU A 147 14.00 13.20 -7.45
N LYS A 148 13.85 13.43 -8.77
CA LYS A 148 12.71 12.93 -9.53
C LYS A 148 12.70 11.41 -9.54
N VAL A 149 11.52 10.81 -9.63
CA VAL A 149 11.33 9.35 -9.66
C VAL A 149 11.95 8.67 -10.90
N LYS A 150 12.36 9.45 -11.90
CA LYS A 150 12.92 9.00 -13.19
C LYS A 150 14.27 8.29 -13.11
#